data_AF-A0A536ISM7-F1
#
_entry.id   AF-A0A536ISM7-F1
#
_cell.length_a   1.000
_cell.length_b   1.000
_cell.length_c   1.000
_cell.angle_alpha   90.00
_cell.angle_beta   90.00
_cell.angle_gamma   90.00
#
_symmetry.space_group_name_H-M   'P 1'
#
loop_
_entity.id
_entity.type
_entity.pdbx_description
1 polymer ?
#
loop_
_entity_poly.entity_id
_entity_poly.type
_entity_poly.pdbx_seq_one_letter_code
_entity_poly.pdbx_strand_id
1 'polypeptide(L)'
;MTLVVASAAAAAISSPEEKTYREQLVEAEATPMEIAACDFLTAVYGVRESESSYHALRSAGYPKGLVDLALIGPLAVLAAARWRIDDQPFFDRIAAITERTGHARGRALLTQAEGVRAMQHGELAKAEKLIFDAVQAFGTLRLDYERAVALADHARVAAALGHGDPQAECDEAKQIAERLGALALRTAAEQVPVPAS
;
A
#
# COMPACT_ATOMS: atom_id res chain seq x y z
N MET A 1 13.27 10.62 -11.11
CA MET A 1 12.23 10.67 -10.05
C MET A 1 10.89 11.29 -10.50
N THR A 2 10.83 12.42 -11.19
CA THR A 2 9.55 13.06 -11.58
C THR A 2 8.63 12.16 -12.42
N LEU A 3 9.16 11.45 -13.42
CA LEU A 3 8.37 10.52 -14.24
C LEU A 3 7.88 9.28 -13.48
N VAL A 4 8.64 8.81 -12.48
CA VAL A 4 8.22 7.72 -11.57
C VAL A 4 6.97 8.12 -10.81
N VAL A 5 6.98 9.32 -10.24
CA VAL A 5 5.82 9.88 -9.52
C VAL A 5 4.65 10.13 -10.46
N ALA A 6 4.90 10.66 -11.66
CA ALA A 6 3.86 10.89 -12.66
C ALA A 6 3.18 9.58 -13.10
N SER A 7 3.96 8.52 -13.34
CA SER A 7 3.42 7.20 -13.67
C SER A 7 2.60 6.62 -12.52
N ALA A 8 3.08 6.71 -11.28
CA ALA A 8 2.34 6.27 -10.10
C ALA A 8 1.02 7.05 -9.90
N ALA A 9 1.02 8.36 -10.13
CA ALA A 9 -0.17 9.19 -10.07
C ALA A 9 -1.16 8.84 -11.19
N ALA A 10 -0.66 8.62 -12.41
CA ALA A 10 -1.48 8.14 -13.53
C ALA A 10 -2.13 6.78 -13.21
N ALA A 11 -1.38 5.86 -12.60
CA ALA A 11 -1.91 4.58 -12.13
C ALA A 11 -3.03 4.78 -11.10
N ALA A 12 -2.84 5.67 -10.13
CA ALA A 12 -3.84 5.97 -9.09
C ALA A 12 -5.17 6.47 -9.67
N ILE A 13 -5.11 7.30 -10.72
CA ILE A 13 -6.31 7.84 -11.38
C ILE A 13 -6.79 6.97 -12.56
N SER A 14 -6.18 5.80 -12.77
CA SER A 14 -6.48 4.87 -13.88
C SER A 14 -6.33 5.50 -15.27
N SER A 15 -5.32 6.35 -15.43
CA SER A 15 -5.03 7.10 -16.65
C SER A 15 -4.17 6.27 -17.63
N PRO A 16 -4.45 6.31 -18.95
CA PRO A 16 -3.64 5.60 -19.94
C PRO A 16 -2.21 6.15 -20.06
N GLU A 17 -1.98 7.39 -19.63
CA GLU A 17 -0.67 8.05 -19.57
C GLU A 17 0.33 7.33 -18.66
N GLU A 18 -0.14 6.42 -17.78
CA GLU A 18 0.72 5.52 -16.98
C GLU A 18 1.81 4.89 -17.87
N LYS A 19 1.40 4.32 -19.01
CA LYS A 19 2.30 3.66 -19.98
C LYS A 19 3.22 4.65 -20.67
N THR A 20 2.69 5.80 -21.07
CA THR A 20 3.48 6.86 -21.73
C THR A 20 4.60 7.35 -20.83
N TYR A 21 4.35 7.59 -19.54
CA TYR A 21 5.41 8.00 -18.62
C TYR A 21 6.45 6.90 -18.39
N ARG A 22 6.01 5.64 -18.38
CA ARG A 22 6.90 4.49 -18.26
C ARG A 22 7.78 4.28 -19.49
N GLU A 23 7.27 4.56 -20.68
CA GLU A 23 8.02 4.55 -21.95
C GLU A 23 9.02 5.70 -21.99
N GLN A 24 8.61 6.91 -21.61
CA GLN A 24 9.51 8.07 -21.51
C GLN A 24 10.68 7.84 -20.55
N LEU A 25 10.48 7.07 -19.47
CA LEU A 25 11.59 6.66 -18.60
C LEU A 25 12.61 5.77 -19.33
N VAL A 26 12.15 4.86 -20.19
CA VAL A 26 13.05 4.00 -20.99
C VAL A 26 13.80 4.83 -22.02
N GLU A 27 13.10 5.71 -22.73
CA GLU A 27 13.69 6.60 -23.74
C GLU A 27 14.71 7.55 -23.13
N ALA A 28 14.50 7.97 -21.89
CA ALA A 28 15.44 8.77 -21.11
C ALA A 28 16.61 7.96 -20.51
N GLU A 29 16.75 6.68 -20.87
CA GLU A 29 17.79 5.77 -20.37
C GLU A 29 17.82 5.69 -18.83
N ALA A 30 16.65 5.69 -18.19
CA ALA A 30 16.54 5.62 -16.74
C ALA A 30 17.25 4.38 -16.19
N THR A 31 17.81 4.52 -14.99
CA THR A 31 18.55 3.44 -14.34
C THR A 31 17.63 2.25 -14.02
N PRO A 32 18.16 1.01 -13.92
CA PRO A 32 17.36 -0.15 -13.50
C PRO A 32 16.59 0.07 -12.18
N MET A 33 17.19 0.86 -11.27
CA MET A 33 16.56 1.25 -10.01
C MET A 33 15.33 2.13 -10.22
N GLU A 34 15.41 3.14 -11.09
CA GLU A 34 14.28 4.03 -11.39
C GLU A 34 13.16 3.29 -12.11
N ILE A 35 13.51 2.39 -13.02
CA ILE A 35 12.56 1.53 -13.70
C ILE A 35 11.82 0.62 -12.71
N ALA A 36 12.57 -0.06 -11.83
CA ALA A 36 11.97 -0.93 -10.83
C ALA A 36 11.10 -0.15 -9.82
N ALA A 37 11.55 1.04 -9.41
CA ALA A 37 10.76 1.92 -8.56
C ALA A 37 9.47 2.40 -9.25
N CYS A 38 9.52 2.70 -10.55
CA CYS A 38 8.35 3.00 -11.35
C CYS A 38 7.35 1.85 -11.33
N ASP A 39 7.80 0.66 -11.73
CA ASP A 39 6.94 -0.53 -11.85
C ASP A 39 6.33 -0.94 -10.50
N PHE A 40 7.09 -0.80 -9.41
CA PHE A 40 6.59 -1.05 -8.06
C PHE A 40 5.54 -0.03 -7.61
N LEU A 41 5.83 1.28 -7.77
CA LEU A 41 4.92 2.33 -7.30
C LEU A 41 3.64 2.37 -8.15
N THR A 42 3.72 2.13 -9.46
CA THR A 42 2.52 2.02 -10.30
C THR A 42 1.67 0.84 -9.88
N ALA A 43 2.25 -0.32 -9.54
CA ALA A 43 1.50 -1.44 -9.00
C ALA A 43 0.81 -1.10 -7.67
N VAL A 44 1.53 -0.48 -6.73
CA VAL A 44 0.99 -0.08 -5.42
C VAL A 44 -0.17 0.92 -5.55
N TYR A 45 0.02 2.00 -6.31
CA TYR A 45 -0.98 3.06 -6.43
C TYR A 45 -2.09 2.73 -7.43
N GLY A 46 -1.82 1.87 -8.41
CA GLY A 46 -2.85 1.23 -9.24
C GLY A 46 -3.62 0.11 -8.53
N VAL A 47 -3.26 -0.20 -7.27
CA VAL A 47 -3.88 -1.25 -6.43
C VAL A 47 -3.85 -2.62 -7.10
N ARG A 48 -2.71 -2.97 -7.72
CA ARG A 48 -2.47 -4.22 -8.44
C ARG A 48 -1.44 -5.07 -7.70
N GLU A 49 -1.67 -6.39 -7.68
CA GLU A 49 -0.67 -7.34 -7.22
C GLU A 49 0.44 -7.50 -8.26
N SER A 50 1.70 -7.40 -7.83
CA SER A 50 2.84 -7.54 -8.72
C SER A 50 4.10 -8.00 -7.99
N GLU A 51 4.20 -9.32 -7.82
CA GLU A 51 5.39 -9.96 -7.26
C GLU A 51 6.67 -9.65 -8.06
N SER A 52 6.57 -9.61 -9.40
CA SER A 52 7.71 -9.29 -10.27
C SER A 52 8.25 -7.87 -10.02
N SER A 53 7.38 -6.89 -9.84
CA SER A 53 7.81 -5.51 -9.53
C SER A 53 8.49 -5.43 -8.16
N TYR A 54 8.00 -6.18 -7.16
CA TYR A 54 8.64 -6.29 -5.85
C TYR A 54 10.05 -6.86 -5.98
N HIS A 55 10.20 -8.01 -6.62
CA HIS A 55 11.53 -8.65 -6.77
C HIS A 55 12.48 -7.81 -7.62
N ALA A 56 11.98 -7.11 -8.65
CA ALA A 56 12.78 -6.16 -9.42
C ALA A 56 13.28 -5.00 -8.56
N LEU A 57 12.41 -4.42 -7.72
CA LEU A 57 12.75 -3.36 -6.77
C LEU A 57 13.87 -3.80 -5.82
N ARG A 58 13.69 -4.98 -5.22
CA ARG A 58 14.64 -5.57 -4.28
C ARG A 58 15.98 -5.89 -4.96
N SER A 59 15.93 -6.46 -6.16
CA SER A 59 17.12 -6.82 -6.96
C SER A 59 17.91 -5.60 -7.42
N ALA A 60 17.23 -4.50 -7.73
CA ALA A 60 17.87 -3.21 -8.03
C ALA A 60 18.47 -2.53 -6.78
N GLY A 61 18.30 -3.12 -5.60
CA GLY A 61 18.84 -2.62 -4.34
C GLY A 61 18.04 -1.45 -3.75
N TYR A 62 16.81 -1.23 -4.21
CA TYR A 62 15.92 -0.18 -3.71
C TYR A 62 14.89 -0.76 -2.72
N PRO A 63 14.46 0.00 -1.69
CA PRO A 63 14.99 1.31 -1.26
C PRO A 63 16.43 1.26 -0.70
N LYS A 64 17.22 2.31 -0.97
CA LYS A 64 18.63 2.44 -0.54
C LYS A 64 18.86 3.73 0.26
N GLY A 65 19.66 3.64 1.32
CA GLY A 65 19.94 4.79 2.18
C GLY A 65 18.79 5.09 3.15
N LEU A 66 19.06 5.91 4.17
CA LEU A 66 18.17 6.05 5.31
C LEU A 66 16.79 6.60 4.95
N VAL A 67 16.73 7.61 4.07
CA VAL A 67 15.50 8.29 3.69
C VAL A 67 14.57 7.34 2.94
N ASP A 68 15.06 6.67 1.89
CA ASP A 68 14.24 5.73 1.12
C ASP A 68 13.81 4.54 1.96
N LEU A 69 14.70 4.03 2.83
CA LEU A 69 14.36 2.96 3.76
C LEU A 69 13.26 3.37 4.74
N ALA A 70 13.23 4.64 5.19
CA ALA A 70 12.21 5.13 6.10
C ALA A 70 10.88 5.46 5.40
N LEU A 71 10.92 5.95 4.15
CA LEU A 71 9.74 6.42 3.42
C LEU A 71 9.09 5.33 2.55
N ILE A 72 9.90 4.56 1.82
CA ILE A 72 9.44 3.54 0.88
C ILE A 72 9.51 2.14 1.47
N GLY A 73 10.46 1.88 2.37
CA GLY A 73 10.59 0.57 3.03
C GLY A 73 9.29 0.05 3.63
N PRO A 74 8.59 0.81 4.50
CA PRO A 74 7.32 0.37 5.08
C PRO A 74 6.22 0.15 4.04
N LEU A 75 6.22 0.94 2.96
CA LEU A 75 5.28 0.77 1.85
C LEU A 75 5.54 -0.55 1.11
N ALA A 76 6.81 -0.88 0.86
CA ALA A 76 7.21 -2.16 0.27
C ALA A 76 6.89 -3.35 1.17
N VAL A 77 7.01 -3.21 2.49
CA VAL A 77 6.57 -4.24 3.45
C VAL A 77 5.06 -4.46 3.39
N LEU A 78 4.26 -3.39 3.37
CA LEU A 78 2.81 -3.49 3.22
C LEU A 78 2.42 -4.13 1.88
N ALA A 79 3.09 -3.73 0.79
CA ALA A 79 2.88 -4.34 -0.52
C ALA A 79 3.20 -5.85 -0.50
N ALA A 80 4.35 -6.25 0.05
CA ALA A 80 4.72 -7.65 0.22
C ALA A 80 3.67 -8.43 1.02
N ALA A 81 3.17 -7.87 2.12
CA ALA A 81 2.07 -8.47 2.87
C ALA A 81 0.83 -8.66 2.00
N ARG A 82 0.36 -7.63 1.29
CA ARG A 82 -0.82 -7.73 0.42
C ARG A 82 -0.64 -8.69 -0.74
N TRP A 83 0.58 -8.83 -1.25
CA TRP A 83 0.96 -9.71 -2.36
C TRP A 83 1.43 -11.09 -1.90
N ARG A 84 1.27 -11.42 -0.61
CA ARG A 84 1.63 -12.72 -0.01
C ARG A 84 3.11 -13.12 -0.23
N ILE A 85 3.99 -12.13 -0.25
CA ILE A 85 5.44 -12.34 -0.39
C ILE A 85 6.06 -12.47 0.99
N ASP A 86 6.73 -13.59 1.24
CA ASP A 86 7.54 -13.79 2.44
C ASP A 86 8.95 -13.22 2.24
N ASP A 87 9.20 -12.06 2.87
CA ASP A 87 10.50 -11.40 2.93
C ASP A 87 10.74 -10.90 4.37
N GLN A 88 10.80 -11.86 5.31
CA GLN A 88 11.06 -11.58 6.73
C GLN A 88 12.37 -10.79 6.96
N PRO A 89 13.51 -11.09 6.29
CA PRO A 89 14.74 -10.32 6.48
C PRO A 89 14.58 -8.84 6.10
N PHE A 90 13.80 -8.53 5.06
CA PHE A 90 13.50 -7.14 4.73
C PHE A 90 12.56 -6.50 5.75
N PHE A 91 11.55 -7.22 6.21
CA PHE A 91 10.67 -6.75 7.29
C PHE A 91 11.47 -6.33 8.53
N ASP A 92 12.32 -7.21 9.05
CA ASP A 92 13.10 -6.96 10.29
C ASP A 92 13.99 -5.72 10.13
N ARG A 93 14.63 -5.59 8.96
CA ARG A 93 15.44 -4.43 8.62
C ARG A 93 14.61 -3.14 8.62
N ILE A 94 13.45 -3.14 7.97
CA ILE A 94 12.61 -1.95 7.87
C ILE A 94 11.99 -1.59 9.23
N ALA A 95 11.61 -2.58 10.04
CA ALA A 95 11.14 -2.38 11.40
C ALA A 95 12.20 -1.65 12.24
N ALA A 96 13.45 -2.13 12.23
CA ALA A 96 14.55 -1.50 12.95
C ALA A 96 14.84 -0.06 12.47
N ILE A 97 14.75 0.20 11.17
CA ILE A 97 14.89 1.57 10.63
C ILE A 97 13.74 2.47 11.09
N THR A 98 12.51 1.97 11.06
CA THR A 98 11.31 2.71 11.44
C THR A 98 11.32 3.06 12.92
N GLU A 99 11.74 2.11 13.77
CA GLU A 99 11.95 2.35 15.20
C GLU A 99 13.01 3.42 15.44
N ARG A 100 14.21 3.24 14.85
CA ARG A 100 15.33 4.18 15.00
C ARG A 100 15.01 5.60 14.56
N THR A 101 14.22 5.75 13.50
CA THR A 101 13.84 7.07 12.96
C THR A 101 12.62 7.67 13.63
N GLY A 102 11.84 6.88 14.36
CA GLY A 102 10.58 7.31 14.95
C GLY A 102 9.51 7.69 13.92
N HIS A 103 9.66 7.26 12.65
CA HIS A 103 8.80 7.69 11.54
C HIS A 103 7.36 7.17 11.71
N ALA A 104 6.44 8.07 12.05
CA ALA A 104 5.07 7.71 12.43
C ALA A 104 4.28 7.03 11.30
N ARG A 105 4.36 7.55 10.06
CA ARG A 105 3.74 6.91 8.89
C ARG A 105 4.30 5.51 8.67
N GLY A 106 5.61 5.34 8.81
CA GLY A 106 6.27 4.05 8.70
C GLY A 106 5.72 3.04 9.70
N ARG A 107 5.55 3.44 10.97
CA ARG A 107 4.97 2.56 12.00
C ARG A 107 3.55 2.14 11.65
N ALA A 108 2.69 3.08 11.23
CA ALA A 108 1.31 2.77 10.85
C ALA A 108 1.23 1.79 9.66
N LEU A 109 2.10 1.97 8.65
CA LEU A 109 2.21 1.03 7.52
C LEU A 109 2.65 -0.37 7.95
N LEU A 110 3.61 -0.46 8.88
CA LEU A 110 4.06 -1.76 9.42
C LEU A 110 2.96 -2.43 10.24
N THR A 111 2.23 -1.69 11.08
CA THR A 111 1.08 -2.21 11.83
C THR A 111 0.00 -2.75 10.89
N GLN A 112 -0.32 -2.02 9.81
CA GLN A 112 -1.24 -2.51 8.79
C GLN A 112 -0.71 -3.78 8.11
N ALA A 113 0.58 -3.83 7.75
CA ALA A 113 1.19 -5.00 7.11
C ALA A 113 1.12 -6.25 7.99
N GLU A 114 1.37 -6.11 9.29
CA GLU A 114 1.20 -7.19 10.27
C GLU A 114 -0.26 -7.64 10.36
N GLY A 115 -1.21 -6.70 10.35
CA GLY A 115 -2.64 -6.99 10.33
C GLY A 115 -3.08 -7.75 9.08
N VAL A 116 -2.59 -7.36 7.90
CA VAL A 116 -2.84 -8.06 6.62
C VAL A 116 -2.28 -9.49 6.67
N ARG A 117 -1.07 -9.69 7.20
CA ARG A 117 -0.49 -11.03 7.38
C ARG A 117 -1.31 -11.87 8.36
N ALA A 118 -1.72 -11.29 9.49
CA ALA A 118 -2.59 -11.95 10.47
C ALA A 118 -3.91 -12.40 9.82
N MET A 119 -4.54 -11.54 8.99
CA MET A 119 -5.74 -11.89 8.24
C MET A 119 -5.50 -13.09 7.32
N GLN A 120 -4.39 -13.10 6.58
CA GLN A 120 -4.03 -14.20 5.66
C GLN A 120 -3.78 -15.52 6.39
N HIS A 121 -3.30 -15.48 7.63
CA HIS A 121 -3.13 -16.65 8.48
C HIS A 121 -4.40 -17.05 9.25
N GLY A 122 -5.52 -16.34 9.04
CA GLY A 122 -6.78 -16.61 9.74
C GLY A 122 -6.81 -16.11 11.19
N GLU A 123 -5.83 -15.31 11.63
CA GLU A 123 -5.77 -14.69 12.95
C GLU A 123 -6.68 -13.44 12.99
N LEU A 124 -7.97 -13.59 12.68
CA LEU A 124 -8.87 -12.48 12.35
C LEU A 124 -9.02 -11.44 13.47
N ALA A 125 -9.11 -11.85 14.74
CA ALA A 125 -9.21 -10.91 15.87
C ALA A 125 -7.95 -10.04 16.04
N LYS A 126 -6.77 -10.61 15.77
CA LYS A 126 -5.51 -9.87 15.79
C LYS A 126 -5.41 -8.94 14.58
N ALA A 127 -5.83 -9.43 13.41
CA ALA A 127 -5.88 -8.65 12.18
C ALA A 127 -6.77 -7.42 12.34
N GLU A 128 -7.97 -7.60 12.90
CA GLU A 128 -8.93 -6.52 13.14
C GLU A 128 -8.30 -5.42 13.99
N LYS A 129 -7.77 -5.79 15.16
CA LYS A 129 -7.11 -4.85 16.07
C LYS A 129 -5.99 -4.07 15.36
N LEU A 130 -5.08 -4.77 14.69
CA LEU A 130 -3.92 -4.15 14.05
C LEU A 130 -4.33 -3.20 12.91
N ILE A 131 -5.27 -3.61 12.06
CA ILE A 131 -5.71 -2.78 10.95
C ILE A 131 -6.52 -1.59 11.47
N PHE A 132 -7.36 -1.78 12.50
CA PHE A 132 -8.07 -0.67 13.15
C PHE A 132 -7.09 0.35 13.76
N ASP A 133 -6.06 -0.12 14.48
CA ASP A 133 -5.01 0.74 15.03
C ASP A 133 -4.31 1.55 13.92
N ALA A 134 -4.06 0.93 12.75
CA ALA A 134 -3.52 1.62 11.58
C ALA A 134 -4.50 2.68 11.01
N VAL A 135 -5.79 2.37 10.88
CA VAL A 135 -6.83 3.33 10.46
C VAL A 135 -6.83 4.57 11.36
N GLN A 136 -6.78 4.38 12.68
CA GLN A 136 -6.73 5.47 13.67
C GLN A 136 -5.43 6.29 13.56
N ALA A 137 -4.30 5.61 13.37
CA ALA A 137 -3.01 6.28 13.18
C ALA A 137 -3.00 7.15 11.91
N PHE A 138 -3.49 6.63 10.77
CA PHE A 138 -3.58 7.41 9.54
C PHE A 138 -4.55 8.59 9.65
N GLY A 139 -5.68 8.43 10.34
CA GLY A 139 -6.59 9.54 10.64
C GLY A 139 -5.93 10.64 11.47
N THR A 140 -5.18 10.27 12.51
CA THR A 140 -4.43 11.21 13.35
C THR A 140 -3.36 11.96 12.55
N LEU A 141 -2.68 11.27 11.64
CA LEU A 141 -1.64 11.83 10.77
C LEU A 141 -2.20 12.58 9.54
N ARG A 142 -3.53 12.57 9.32
CA ARG A 142 -4.20 13.12 8.14
C ARG A 142 -3.68 12.53 6.83
N LEU A 143 -3.40 11.23 6.83
CA LEU A 143 -2.96 10.46 5.68
C LEU A 143 -4.16 9.77 5.04
N ASP A 144 -4.97 10.55 4.31
CA ASP A 144 -6.27 10.11 3.80
C ASP A 144 -6.17 8.92 2.84
N TYR A 145 -5.17 8.90 1.95
CA TYR A 145 -4.99 7.78 1.02
C TYR A 145 -4.73 6.47 1.76
N GLU A 146 -3.75 6.44 2.66
CA GLU A 146 -3.42 5.27 3.48
C GLU A 146 -4.58 4.88 4.39
N ARG A 147 -5.30 5.85 4.95
CA ARG A 147 -6.51 5.58 5.74
C ARG A 147 -7.57 4.86 4.91
N ALA A 148 -7.82 5.29 3.67
CA ALA A 148 -8.77 4.63 2.79
C ALA A 148 -8.34 3.20 2.42
N VAL A 149 -7.05 2.96 2.20
CA VAL A 149 -6.52 1.60 2.01
C VAL A 149 -6.76 0.74 3.24
N ALA A 150 -6.44 1.27 4.44
CA ALA A 150 -6.61 0.54 5.69
C ALA A 150 -8.09 0.28 6.04
N LEU A 151 -9.01 1.21 5.72
CA LEU A 151 -10.46 1.00 5.85
C LEU A 151 -10.94 -0.15 4.97
N ALA A 152 -10.48 -0.23 3.72
CA ALA A 152 -10.82 -1.35 2.84
C ALA A 152 -10.27 -2.69 3.33
N ASP A 153 -9.07 -2.70 3.95
CA ASP A 153 -8.52 -3.90 4.61
C ASP A 153 -9.32 -4.27 5.87
N HIS A 154 -9.74 -3.28 6.67
CA HIS A 154 -10.52 -3.49 7.88
C HIS A 154 -11.90 -4.05 7.55
N ALA A 155 -12.58 -3.50 6.54
CA ALA A 155 -13.87 -3.97 6.08
C ALA A 155 -13.84 -5.45 5.67
N ARG A 156 -12.75 -5.93 5.05
CA ARG A 156 -12.56 -7.37 4.74
C ARG A 156 -12.52 -8.21 6.00
N VAL A 157 -11.81 -7.76 7.03
CA VAL A 157 -11.69 -8.48 8.31
C VAL A 157 -13.01 -8.46 9.07
N ALA A 158 -13.66 -7.31 9.17
CA ALA A 158 -14.96 -7.15 9.81
C ALA A 158 -16.04 -8.02 9.15
N ALA A 159 -16.07 -8.05 7.81
CA ALA A 159 -16.93 -8.95 7.03
C ALA A 159 -16.65 -10.43 7.33
N ALA A 160 -15.37 -10.83 7.41
CA ALA A 160 -14.99 -12.20 7.73
C ALA A 160 -15.35 -12.62 9.17
N LEU A 161 -15.32 -11.68 10.11
CA LEU A 161 -15.73 -11.90 11.50
C LEU A 161 -17.25 -11.82 11.71
N GLY A 162 -17.99 -11.22 10.78
CA GLY A 162 -19.44 -11.08 10.85
C GLY A 162 -19.91 -10.03 11.87
N HIS A 163 -19.12 -8.98 12.11
CA HIS A 163 -19.53 -7.88 12.99
C HIS A 163 -19.04 -6.52 12.48
N GLY A 164 -19.47 -5.46 13.17
CA GLY A 164 -19.25 -4.09 12.74
C GLY A 164 -20.14 -3.71 11.56
N ASP A 165 -19.72 -2.70 10.81
CA ASP A 165 -20.39 -2.23 9.60
C ASP A 165 -19.37 -2.12 8.46
N PRO A 166 -18.98 -3.27 7.86
CA PRO A 166 -17.98 -3.27 6.79
C PRO A 166 -18.46 -2.51 5.54
N GLN A 167 -19.77 -2.34 5.35
CA GLN A 167 -20.32 -1.54 4.27
C GLN A 167 -20.03 -0.05 4.49
N ALA A 168 -20.28 0.47 5.70
CA ALA A 168 -19.97 1.86 6.03
C ALA A 168 -18.47 2.18 5.89
N GLU A 169 -17.59 1.26 6.26
CA GLU A 169 -16.14 1.43 6.08
C GLU A 169 -15.73 1.46 4.61
N CYS A 170 -16.30 0.58 3.78
CA CYS A 170 -16.12 0.64 2.32
C CYS A 170 -16.65 1.94 1.73
N ASP A 171 -17.81 2.42 2.20
CA ASP A 171 -18.39 3.69 1.77
C ASP A 171 -17.49 4.87 2.12
N GLU A 172 -16.92 4.89 3.32
CA GLU A 172 -15.96 5.91 3.73
C GLU A 172 -14.67 5.84 2.89
N ALA A 173 -14.12 4.64 2.68
CA ALA A 173 -12.94 4.45 1.84
C ALA A 173 -13.17 4.98 0.40
N LYS A 174 -14.34 4.70 -0.18
CA LYS A 174 -14.73 5.20 -1.51
C LYS A 174 -14.85 6.73 -1.53
N GLN A 175 -15.49 7.34 -0.54
CA GLN A 175 -15.62 8.80 -0.45
C GLN A 175 -14.26 9.49 -0.33
N ILE A 176 -13.34 8.92 0.45
CA ILE A 176 -11.97 9.44 0.53
C ILE A 176 -11.27 9.32 -0.83
N ALA A 177 -11.32 8.13 -1.45
CA ALA A 177 -10.68 7.91 -2.75
C ALA A 177 -11.24 8.85 -3.84
N GLU A 178 -12.55 9.10 -3.84
CA GLU A 178 -13.20 10.02 -4.76
C GLU A 178 -12.72 11.47 -4.56
N ARG A 179 -12.64 11.96 -3.32
CA ARG A 179 -12.12 13.30 -3.01
C ARG A 179 -10.66 13.47 -3.45
N LEU A 180 -9.87 12.40 -3.40
CA LEU A 180 -8.48 12.39 -3.84
C LEU A 180 -8.31 12.16 -5.36
N GLY A 181 -9.39 11.83 -6.07
CA GLY A 181 -9.32 11.40 -7.48
C GLY A 181 -8.66 10.03 -7.70
N ALA A 182 -8.44 9.26 -6.64
CA ALA A 182 -7.77 7.95 -6.68
C ALA A 182 -8.72 6.85 -7.18
N LEU A 183 -9.02 6.88 -8.48
CA LEU A 183 -9.99 6.01 -9.14
C LEU A 183 -9.69 4.51 -8.96
N ALA A 184 -8.42 4.13 -8.98
CA ALA A 184 -7.99 2.75 -8.76
C ALA A 184 -8.35 2.28 -7.34
N LEU A 185 -8.12 3.13 -6.34
CA LEU A 185 -8.47 2.83 -4.94
C LEU A 185 -9.98 2.79 -4.74
N ARG A 186 -10.74 3.70 -5.36
CA ARG A 186 -12.21 3.69 -5.30
C ARG A 186 -12.75 2.36 -5.83
N THR A 187 -12.27 1.95 -6.99
CA THR A 187 -12.66 0.68 -7.64
C THR A 187 -12.29 -0.52 -6.77
N ALA A 188 -11.10 -0.52 -6.17
CA ALA A 188 -10.67 -1.59 -5.28
C ALA A 188 -11.51 -1.68 -3.99
N ALA A 189 -11.97 -0.55 -3.46
CA ALA A 189 -12.87 -0.50 -2.31
C ALA A 189 -14.29 -1.00 -2.67
N GLU A 190 -14.78 -0.71 -3.88
CA GLU A 190 -16.06 -1.24 -4.40
C GLU A 190 -16.06 -2.78 -4.53
N GLN A 191 -14.89 -3.37 -4.78
CA GLN A 191 -14.73 -4.83 -4.96
C GLN A 191 -14.52 -5.60 -3.65
N VAL A 192 -14.53 -4.91 -2.50
CA VAL A 192 -14.43 -5.59 -1.20
C VAL A 192 -15.69 -6.44 -0.99
N PRO A 193 -15.56 -7.76 -0.75
CA PRO A 193 -16.71 -8.63 -0.55
C PRO A 193 -17.29 -8.41 0.84
N VAL A 194 -18.25 -7.49 0.96
CA VAL A 194 -19.02 -7.25 2.18
C VAL A 194 -20.44 -7.82 2.03
N PRO A 195 -21.02 -8.43 3.08
CA PRO A 195 -22.42 -8.86 3.05
C PRO A 195 -23.33 -7.66 2.78
N ALA A 196 -24.28 -7.81 1.86
CA ALA A 196 -25.32 -6.81 1.67
C ALA A 196 -26.15 -6.70 2.96
N SER A 197 -26.28 -5.47 3.48
CA SER A 197 -27.10 -5.15 4.64
C SER A 197 -28.58 -5.42 4.41
#